data_AF-A0A914WBH5-F1
#
_entry.id   AF-A0A914WBH5-F1
#
_cell.length_a   1.000
_cell.length_b   1.000
_cell.length_c   1.000
_cell.angle_alpha   90.00
_cell.angle_beta   90.00
_cell.angle_gamma   90.00
#
_symmetry.space_group_name_H-M   'P 1'
#
loop_
_entity.id
_entity.type
_entity.pdbx_description
1 polymer ?
#
loop_
_entity_poly.entity_id
_entity_poly.type
_entity_poly.pdbx_seq_one_letter_code
_entity_poly.pdbx_strand_id
1 'polypeptide(L)'
;MSAEQEAHGGILCVGLLCIDIVNFVERFPAEDTDSRVHEQQWTLGGNGANNMTVLNQFSSHNHFFTTLCNDALYPMVQQLLLKSKINTDLCILRDDCAVPLSTVLVSDDTGSRTILHYRGNLFEPTIDEFSRKIDVQRYSWIHFEGRNFDETRKMMEHVRKHRGSDRLPRISVEIEKVRPAPTLEQLIPGADVVFLSKDFARSRGFFDMESAVNGVFGLFASPETTVVCAWAELGACARLPDGTVVIAPAHSPSKVVDTLAAGDTFVAAMIHYMHGGADAHTALQGACRIAGKKVGQRGLFGLVERDS
;
A
#
# COMPACT_ATOMS: atom_id res chain seq x y z
N MET A 1 3.29 27.91 -2.47
CA MET A 1 2.97 26.91 -3.51
C MET A 1 4.01 27.07 -4.60
N SER A 2 4.77 26.03 -4.95
CA SER A 2 5.60 26.09 -6.16
C SER A 2 4.74 25.69 -7.36
N ALA A 3 4.87 26.42 -8.46
CA ALA A 3 4.08 26.21 -9.69
C ALA A 3 4.25 24.80 -10.30
N GLU A 4 5.31 24.07 -9.95
CA GLU A 4 5.56 22.69 -10.40
C GLU A 4 4.66 21.65 -9.71
N GLN A 5 4.20 21.90 -8.48
CA GLN A 5 3.37 20.96 -7.72
C GLN A 5 1.88 21.04 -8.10
N GLU A 6 1.40 22.20 -8.55
CA GLU A 6 0.05 22.34 -9.14
C GLU A 6 -0.04 21.69 -10.53
N ALA A 7 1.08 21.57 -11.25
CA ALA A 7 1.12 21.05 -12.61
C ALA A 7 0.88 19.53 -12.72
N HIS A 8 1.07 18.76 -11.62
CA HIS A 8 1.13 17.30 -11.68
C HIS A 8 -0.11 16.58 -11.14
N GLY A 9 -1.20 17.23 -10.75
CA GLY A 9 -2.41 16.55 -10.22
C GLY A 9 -2.17 15.74 -8.92
N GLY A 10 -3.21 15.51 -8.12
CA GLY A 10 -3.08 14.77 -6.86
C GLY A 10 -2.87 13.26 -7.04
N ILE A 11 -2.46 12.57 -5.97
CA ILE A 11 -2.49 11.11 -5.85
C ILE A 11 -3.76 10.69 -5.09
N LEU A 12 -4.50 9.72 -5.61
CA LEU A 12 -5.60 9.06 -4.88
C LEU A 12 -5.21 7.63 -4.54
N CYS A 13 -5.34 7.23 -3.27
CA CYS A 13 -5.28 5.83 -2.87
C CYS A 13 -6.68 5.29 -2.59
N VAL A 14 -6.96 4.09 -3.10
CA VAL A 14 -8.19 3.33 -2.86
C VAL A 14 -7.79 2.02 -2.18
N GLY A 15 -8.23 1.82 -0.94
CA GLY A 15 -7.83 0.63 -0.19
C GLY A 15 -8.42 0.56 1.21
N LEU A 16 -7.94 -0.40 1.99
CA LEU A 16 -8.41 -0.69 3.33
C LEU A 16 -7.80 0.26 4.37
N LEU A 17 -8.61 0.53 5.39
CA LEU A 17 -8.16 0.97 6.70
C LEU A 17 -8.59 -0.05 7.76
N CYS A 18 -7.69 -0.34 8.70
CA CYS A 18 -7.99 -1.06 9.93
C CYS A 18 -7.26 -0.40 11.12
N ILE A 19 -7.57 -0.85 12.33
CA ILE A 19 -6.75 -0.56 13.51
C ILE A 19 -5.82 -1.74 13.74
N ASP A 20 -4.53 -1.49 13.88
CA ASP A 20 -3.59 -2.50 14.35
C ASP A 20 -3.26 -2.25 15.82
N ILE A 21 -3.56 -3.24 16.67
CA ILE A 21 -3.11 -3.33 18.06
C ILE A 21 -1.81 -4.13 18.06
N VAL A 22 -0.69 -3.42 18.11
CA VAL A 22 0.66 -3.99 18.10
C VAL A 22 1.12 -4.22 19.53
N ASN A 23 1.37 -5.48 19.86
CA ASN A 23 1.81 -5.94 21.17
C ASN A 23 3.26 -6.41 21.06
N PHE A 24 4.16 -5.71 21.75
CA PHE A 24 5.57 -6.09 21.83
C PHE A 24 5.78 -7.03 23.01
N VAL A 25 6.31 -8.21 22.72
CA VAL A 25 6.56 -9.28 23.67
C VAL A 25 8.02 -9.70 23.57
N GLU A 26 8.62 -10.13 24.69
CA GLU A 26 9.99 -10.65 24.67
C GLU A 26 10.05 -11.92 23.79
N ARG A 27 9.08 -12.82 23.99
CA ARG A 27 8.89 -14.07 23.25
C ARG A 27 7.40 -14.30 23.05
N PHE A 28 7.05 -15.11 22.05
CA PHE A 28 5.66 -15.49 21.85
C PHE A 28 5.07 -16.18 23.09
N PRO A 29 3.83 -15.84 23.47
CA PRO A 29 3.15 -16.54 24.55
C PRO A 29 2.95 -18.01 24.16
N ALA A 30 3.06 -18.90 25.14
CA ALA A 30 2.65 -20.28 24.96
C ALA A 30 1.11 -20.35 24.89
N GLU A 31 0.59 -21.34 24.17
CA GLU A 31 -0.84 -21.61 24.14
C GLU A 31 -1.35 -21.86 25.57
N ASP A 32 -2.54 -21.35 25.88
CA ASP A 32 -3.17 -21.46 27.20
C ASP A 32 -2.36 -20.85 28.36
N THR A 33 -1.68 -19.72 28.09
CA THR A 33 -0.96 -18.95 29.13
C THR A 33 -1.37 -17.48 29.16
N ASP A 34 -1.24 -16.86 30.33
CA ASP A 34 -1.31 -15.41 30.49
C ASP A 34 0.11 -14.83 30.40
N SER A 35 0.29 -13.80 29.58
CA SER A 35 1.58 -13.16 29.32
C SER A 35 1.43 -11.65 29.30
N ARG A 36 2.33 -10.97 30.02
CA ARG A 36 2.35 -9.51 30.06
C ARG A 36 3.04 -8.95 28.81
N VAL A 37 2.33 -8.08 28.10
CA VAL A 37 2.90 -7.23 27.05
C VAL A 37 3.64 -6.07 27.72
N HIS A 38 4.88 -5.78 27.30
CA HIS A 38 5.65 -4.69 27.90
C HIS A 38 5.40 -3.34 27.19
N GLU A 39 4.97 -3.36 25.94
CA GLU A 39 4.54 -2.18 25.20
C GLU A 39 3.41 -2.54 24.24
N GLN A 40 2.39 -1.68 24.17
CA GLN A 40 1.29 -1.82 23.23
C GLN A 40 1.08 -0.50 22.47
N GLN A 41 0.89 -0.61 21.16
CA GLN A 41 0.64 0.53 20.29
C GLN A 41 -0.64 0.30 19.48
N TRP A 42 -1.44 1.36 19.37
CA TRP A 42 -2.62 1.38 18.52
C TRP A 42 -2.34 2.33 17.36
N THR A 43 -2.41 1.81 16.14
CA THR A 43 -2.08 2.55 14.92
C THR A 43 -3.10 2.28 13.83
N LEU A 44 -3.12 3.13 12.81
CA LEU A 44 -3.74 2.74 11.54
C LEU A 44 -2.95 1.59 10.94
N GLY A 45 -3.69 0.64 10.38
CA GLY A 45 -3.21 -0.43 9.52
C GLY A 45 -4.06 -0.53 8.26
N GLY A 46 -3.78 -1.56 7.46
CA GLY A 46 -4.36 -1.74 6.13
C GLY A 46 -3.53 -1.02 5.07
N ASN A 47 -3.34 -1.66 3.94
CA ASN A 47 -2.36 -1.25 2.94
C ASN A 47 -2.63 0.18 2.47
N GLY A 48 -3.88 0.50 2.12
CA GLY A 48 -4.28 1.86 1.74
C GLY A 48 -3.96 2.93 2.78
N ALA A 49 -4.29 2.71 4.07
CA ALA A 49 -3.99 3.66 5.14
C ALA A 49 -2.49 3.77 5.44
N ASN A 50 -1.74 2.66 5.31
CA ASN A 50 -0.30 2.65 5.44
C ASN A 50 0.36 3.44 4.29
N ASN A 51 -0.08 3.22 3.04
CA ASN A 51 0.42 3.98 1.90
C ASN A 51 0.19 5.47 2.10
N MET A 52 -1.02 5.86 2.52
CA MET A 52 -1.37 7.26 2.76
C MET A 52 -0.55 7.88 3.90
N THR A 53 -0.31 7.14 4.98
CA THR A 53 0.53 7.61 6.10
C THR A 53 1.97 7.91 5.64
N VAL A 54 2.49 7.14 4.70
CA VAL A 54 3.83 7.37 4.11
C VAL A 54 3.80 8.49 3.07
N LEU A 55 2.85 8.47 2.12
CA LEU A 55 2.70 9.49 1.09
C LEU A 55 2.56 10.90 1.68
N ASN A 56 1.81 11.03 2.78
CA ASN A 56 1.59 12.32 3.46
C ASN A 56 2.82 12.90 4.16
N GLN A 57 3.91 12.13 4.25
CA GLN A 57 5.20 12.64 4.71
C GLN A 57 5.98 13.32 3.58
N PHE A 58 5.76 12.90 2.32
CA PHE A 58 6.36 13.54 1.14
C PHE A 58 5.60 14.80 0.70
N SER A 59 4.27 14.77 0.68
CA SER A 59 3.45 15.91 0.25
C SER A 59 2.08 15.90 0.92
N SER A 60 1.36 17.03 0.94
CA SER A 60 0.00 17.13 1.49
C SER A 60 -1.11 16.97 0.45
N HIS A 61 -0.79 16.63 -0.81
CA HIS A 61 -1.74 16.63 -1.93
C HIS A 61 -2.29 15.24 -2.27
N ASN A 62 -2.34 14.35 -1.28
CA ASN A 62 -2.82 12.98 -1.46
C ASN A 62 -4.22 12.85 -0.86
N HIS A 63 -5.05 12.07 -1.52
CA HIS A 63 -6.43 11.80 -1.11
C HIS A 63 -6.61 10.31 -0.86
N PHE A 64 -7.52 9.99 0.06
CA PHE A 64 -7.85 8.61 0.39
C PHE A 64 -9.33 8.34 0.17
N PHE A 65 -9.62 7.24 -0.52
CA PHE A 65 -10.98 6.75 -0.72
C PHE A 65 -11.11 5.36 -0.09
N THR A 66 -11.79 5.31 1.04
CA THR A 66 -12.04 4.08 1.80
C THR A 66 -13.41 4.13 2.47
N THR A 67 -13.80 3.03 3.11
CA THR A 67 -14.93 2.99 4.02
C THR A 67 -14.46 3.23 5.46
N LEU A 68 -15.15 4.08 6.19
CA LEU A 68 -15.03 4.25 7.64
C LEU A 68 -16.28 3.69 8.31
N CYS A 69 -16.11 3.20 9.53
CA CYS A 69 -17.22 2.68 10.33
C CYS A 69 -17.52 3.59 11.50
N ASN A 70 -18.79 3.96 11.66
CA ASN A 70 -19.32 4.75 12.78
C ASN A 70 -19.66 3.83 13.96
N ASP A 71 -18.67 3.13 14.50
CA ASP A 71 -18.79 2.31 15.70
C ASP A 71 -18.17 2.99 16.93
N ALA A 72 -18.09 2.27 18.05
CA ALA A 72 -17.51 2.78 19.30
C ALA A 72 -16.01 3.16 19.17
N LEU A 73 -15.29 2.63 18.18
CA LEU A 73 -13.88 2.94 17.93
C LEU A 73 -13.70 4.14 16.98
N TYR A 74 -14.77 4.65 16.36
CA TYR A 74 -14.69 5.74 15.39
C TYR A 74 -13.96 7.00 15.90
N PRO A 75 -14.17 7.48 17.15
CA PRO A 75 -13.40 8.62 17.66
C PRO A 75 -11.89 8.38 17.68
N MET A 76 -11.45 7.15 17.97
CA MET A 76 -10.03 6.78 17.92
C MET A 76 -9.53 6.75 16.47
N VAL A 77 -10.31 6.18 15.54
CA VAL A 77 -10.00 6.19 14.11
C VAL A 77 -9.80 7.62 13.61
N GLN A 78 -10.66 8.55 14.00
CA GLN A 78 -10.54 9.98 13.64
C GLN A 78 -9.24 10.60 14.16
N GLN A 79 -8.85 10.32 15.42
CA GLN A 79 -7.59 10.82 15.98
C GLN A 79 -6.37 10.25 15.24
N LEU A 80 -6.40 8.97 14.90
CA LEU A 80 -5.32 8.32 14.15
C LEU A 80 -5.21 8.84 12.71
N LEU A 81 -6.33 9.06 12.03
CA LEU A 81 -6.39 9.69 10.70
C LEU A 81 -5.83 11.11 10.72
N LEU A 82 -6.20 11.91 11.72
CA LEU A 82 -5.68 13.26 11.91
C LEU A 82 -4.16 13.24 12.13
N LYS A 83 -3.66 12.33 12.96
CA LYS A 83 -2.22 12.14 13.20
C LYS A 83 -1.46 11.78 11.91
N SER A 84 -2.05 10.96 11.04
CA SER A 84 -1.52 10.63 9.70
C SER A 84 -1.80 11.68 8.62
N LYS A 85 -2.43 12.81 8.98
CA LYS A 85 -2.81 13.90 8.08
C LYS A 85 -3.68 13.43 6.90
N ILE A 86 -4.49 12.39 7.13
CA ILE A 86 -5.38 11.83 6.11
C ILE A 86 -6.69 12.61 6.15
N ASN A 87 -7.03 13.26 5.04
CA ASN A 87 -8.34 13.88 4.85
C ASN A 87 -9.38 12.78 4.53
N THR A 88 -10.53 12.83 5.21
CA THR A 88 -11.63 11.87 5.11
C THR A 88 -12.81 12.32 4.24
N ASP A 89 -12.76 13.49 3.60
CA ASP A 89 -13.89 14.09 2.85
C ASP A 89 -14.44 13.16 1.75
N LEU A 90 -13.55 12.36 1.15
CA LEU A 90 -13.91 11.40 0.11
C LEU A 90 -14.34 10.04 0.66
N CYS A 91 -14.06 9.74 1.94
CA CYS A 91 -14.38 8.45 2.54
C CYS A 91 -15.90 8.25 2.67
N ILE A 92 -16.31 6.98 2.71
CA ILE A 92 -17.69 6.56 2.91
C ILE A 92 -17.87 6.19 4.38
N LEU A 93 -18.68 6.94 5.12
CA LEU A 93 -19.05 6.58 6.49
C LEU A 93 -20.23 5.60 6.44
N ARG A 94 -20.12 4.47 7.13
CA ARG A 94 -21.20 3.49 7.30
C ARG A 94 -21.56 3.33 8.77
N ASP A 95 -22.83 3.05 9.02
CA ASP A 95 -23.35 2.62 10.32
C ASP A 95 -23.52 1.08 10.35
N ASP A 96 -23.90 0.52 11.50
CA ASP A 96 -24.17 -0.92 11.70
C ASP A 96 -23.01 -1.85 11.28
N CYS A 97 -21.79 -1.37 11.45
CA CYS A 97 -20.56 -2.07 11.11
C CYS A 97 -19.60 -2.17 12.31
N ALA A 98 -18.50 -2.87 12.13
CA ALA A 98 -17.36 -2.88 13.03
C ALA A 98 -16.08 -2.50 12.27
N VAL A 99 -15.27 -1.62 12.85
CA VAL A 99 -13.93 -1.29 12.32
C VAL A 99 -13.09 -2.57 12.22
N PRO A 100 -12.50 -2.88 11.05
CA PRO A 100 -11.58 -3.99 10.92
C PRO A 100 -10.39 -3.78 11.87
N LEU A 101 -9.94 -4.86 12.50
CA LEU A 101 -8.93 -4.80 13.55
C LEU A 101 -7.92 -5.94 13.39
N SER A 102 -6.64 -5.64 13.56
CA SER A 102 -5.60 -6.66 13.63
C SER A 102 -4.94 -6.65 15.00
N THR A 103 -4.83 -7.81 15.64
CA THR A 103 -3.97 -8.01 16.80
C THR A 103 -2.62 -8.52 16.30
N VAL A 104 -1.58 -7.74 16.48
CA VAL A 104 -0.22 -8.06 16.04
C VAL A 104 0.63 -8.38 17.26
N LEU A 105 1.30 -9.53 17.25
CA LEU A 105 2.34 -9.88 18.20
C LEU A 105 3.70 -9.71 17.53
N VAL A 106 4.59 -8.95 18.15
CA VAL A 106 5.98 -8.76 17.69
C VAL A 106 6.92 -9.28 18.77
N SER A 107 7.74 -10.26 18.42
CA SER A 107 8.74 -10.86 19.31
C SER A 107 10.05 -10.10 19.19
N ASP A 108 10.54 -9.53 20.30
CA ASP A 108 11.83 -8.83 20.31
C ASP A 108 13.03 -9.79 20.18
N ASP A 109 12.89 -11.04 20.65
CA ASP A 109 13.95 -12.06 20.59
C ASP A 109 14.24 -12.50 19.15
N THR A 110 13.18 -12.72 18.36
CA THR A 110 13.29 -13.24 16.99
C THR A 110 13.06 -12.21 15.90
N GLY A 111 12.47 -11.05 16.24
CA GLY A 111 11.98 -10.05 15.28
C GLY A 111 10.79 -10.53 14.43
N SER A 112 10.25 -11.72 14.69
CA SER A 112 9.12 -12.27 13.94
C SER A 112 7.79 -11.73 14.45
N ARG A 113 6.77 -11.82 13.59
CA ARG A 113 5.43 -11.31 13.88
C ARG A 113 4.34 -12.31 13.55
N THR A 114 3.24 -12.25 14.30
CA THR A 114 1.99 -12.96 13.99
C THR A 114 0.86 -11.95 13.99
N ILE A 115 0.00 -12.02 12.97
CA ILE A 115 -1.12 -11.09 12.77
C ILE A 115 -2.41 -11.88 12.80
N LEU A 116 -3.27 -11.57 13.78
CA LEU A 116 -4.64 -12.06 13.87
C LEU A 116 -5.56 -10.97 13.35
N HIS A 117 -6.16 -11.16 12.17
CA HIS A 117 -6.98 -10.14 11.54
C HIS A 117 -8.47 -10.44 11.68
N TYR A 118 -9.19 -9.54 12.34
CA TYR A 118 -10.65 -9.50 12.39
C TYR A 118 -11.16 -8.52 11.33
N ARG A 119 -11.79 -9.05 10.28
CA ARG A 119 -12.31 -8.23 9.17
C ARG A 119 -13.52 -7.38 9.57
N GLY A 120 -14.28 -7.79 10.59
CA GLY A 120 -15.60 -7.24 10.85
C GLY A 120 -16.59 -7.46 9.69
N ASN A 121 -17.66 -6.67 9.68
CA ASN A 121 -18.69 -6.62 8.64
C ASN A 121 -18.65 -5.31 7.83
N LEU A 122 -17.50 -4.62 7.81
CA LEU A 122 -17.34 -3.38 7.05
C LEU A 122 -17.21 -3.68 5.55
N PHE A 123 -18.21 -3.24 4.77
CA PHE A 123 -18.20 -3.35 3.32
C PHE A 123 -17.29 -2.29 2.69
N GLU A 124 -16.45 -2.74 1.76
CA GLU A 124 -15.55 -1.89 0.97
C GLU A 124 -16.35 -0.94 0.04
N PRO A 125 -15.75 0.16 -0.44
CA PRO A 125 -16.44 1.10 -1.32
C PRO A 125 -16.89 0.45 -2.64
N THR A 126 -17.99 0.96 -3.19
CA THR A 126 -18.55 0.53 -4.48
C THR A 126 -18.16 1.45 -5.62
N ILE A 127 -18.26 0.98 -6.86
CA ILE A 127 -18.09 1.80 -8.07
C ILE A 127 -19.07 2.97 -8.14
N ASP A 128 -20.29 2.77 -7.66
CA ASP A 128 -21.32 3.81 -7.63
C ASP A 128 -20.93 4.95 -6.68
N GLU A 129 -20.37 4.61 -5.52
CA GLU A 129 -19.85 5.60 -4.57
C GLU A 129 -18.60 6.29 -5.12
N PHE A 130 -17.69 5.53 -5.74
CA PHE A 130 -16.48 6.05 -6.37
C PHE A 130 -16.83 7.06 -7.46
N SER A 131 -17.66 6.69 -8.43
CA SER A 131 -18.02 7.55 -9.58
C SER A 131 -18.80 8.81 -9.20
N ARG A 132 -19.50 8.82 -8.06
CA ARG A 132 -20.20 10.02 -7.54
C ARG A 132 -19.27 10.98 -6.81
N LYS A 133 -18.27 10.47 -6.09
CA LYS A 133 -17.38 11.29 -5.24
C LYS A 133 -16.07 11.68 -5.92
N ILE A 134 -15.59 10.88 -6.86
CA ILE A 134 -14.26 11.01 -7.44
C ILE A 134 -14.35 11.58 -8.85
N ASP A 135 -13.89 12.83 -8.99
CA ASP A 135 -13.59 13.42 -10.28
C ASP A 135 -12.18 12.97 -10.72
N VAL A 136 -12.14 11.94 -11.58
CA VAL A 136 -10.89 11.27 -11.96
C VAL A 136 -9.88 12.21 -12.62
N GLN A 137 -10.34 13.30 -13.27
CA GLN A 137 -9.48 14.22 -14.02
C GLN A 137 -8.67 15.15 -13.10
N ARG A 138 -9.00 15.20 -11.80
CA ARG A 138 -8.22 15.95 -10.79
C ARG A 138 -6.93 15.26 -10.37
N TYR A 139 -6.79 13.99 -10.73
CA TYR A 139 -5.69 13.15 -10.32
C TYR A 139 -4.79 12.85 -11.52
N SER A 140 -3.50 12.72 -11.25
CA SER A 140 -2.54 12.15 -12.20
C SER A 140 -2.14 10.74 -11.85
N TRP A 141 -2.48 10.29 -10.63
CA TRP A 141 -2.22 8.94 -10.17
C TRP A 141 -3.38 8.43 -9.30
N ILE A 142 -3.85 7.23 -9.60
CA ILE A 142 -4.81 6.50 -8.76
C ILE A 142 -4.25 5.11 -8.46
N HIS A 143 -4.03 4.82 -7.18
CA HIS A 143 -3.54 3.54 -6.68
C HIS A 143 -4.68 2.72 -6.07
N PHE A 144 -4.73 1.43 -6.40
CA PHE A 144 -5.71 0.48 -5.88
C PHE A 144 -5.05 -0.66 -5.10
N GLU A 145 -5.55 -0.92 -3.89
CA GLU A 145 -5.33 -2.21 -3.22
C GLU A 145 -6.12 -3.31 -3.94
N GLY A 146 -5.45 -4.38 -4.37
CA GLY A 146 -6.06 -5.56 -4.97
C GLY A 146 -6.84 -6.39 -3.95
N ARG A 147 -8.05 -5.96 -3.57
CA ARG A 147 -8.84 -6.58 -2.51
C ARG A 147 -10.21 -7.07 -2.96
N ASN A 148 -11.20 -6.18 -3.07
CA ASN A 148 -12.52 -6.49 -3.62
C ASN A 148 -12.44 -6.49 -5.15
N PHE A 149 -12.10 -7.65 -5.72
CA PHE A 149 -11.84 -7.79 -7.15
C PHE A 149 -12.90 -7.12 -8.04
N ASP A 150 -14.18 -7.40 -7.82
CA ASP A 150 -15.25 -6.94 -8.71
C ASP A 150 -15.37 -5.41 -8.70
N GLU A 151 -15.32 -4.79 -7.52
CA GLU A 151 -15.43 -3.34 -7.39
C GLU A 151 -14.15 -2.64 -7.83
N THR A 152 -12.97 -3.15 -7.45
CA THR A 152 -11.68 -2.62 -7.90
C THR A 152 -11.56 -2.65 -9.42
N ARG A 153 -11.95 -3.76 -10.08
CA ARG A 153 -11.94 -3.88 -11.54
C ARG A 153 -12.84 -2.81 -12.19
N LYS A 154 -14.07 -2.68 -11.72
CA LYS A 154 -15.02 -1.68 -12.23
C LYS A 154 -14.53 -0.24 -12.03
N MET A 155 -13.88 0.05 -10.89
CA MET A 155 -13.26 1.35 -10.65
C MET A 155 -12.11 1.62 -11.63
N MET A 156 -11.20 0.67 -11.83
CA MET A 156 -10.11 0.81 -12.81
C MET A 156 -10.65 1.03 -14.22
N GLU A 157 -11.69 0.28 -14.62
CA GLU A 157 -12.38 0.47 -15.91
C GLU A 157 -13.01 1.86 -16.04
N HIS A 158 -13.65 2.35 -14.96
CA HIS A 158 -14.20 3.69 -14.92
C HIS A 158 -13.11 4.76 -15.06
N VAL A 159 -11.97 4.62 -14.38
CA VAL A 159 -10.84 5.53 -14.54
C VAL A 159 -10.34 5.51 -15.99
N ARG A 160 -10.11 4.33 -16.58
CA ARG A 160 -9.66 4.21 -17.98
C ARG A 160 -10.61 4.86 -18.98
N LYS A 161 -11.92 4.79 -18.72
CA LYS A 161 -12.94 5.38 -19.60
C LYS A 161 -12.96 6.91 -19.55
N HIS A 162 -12.61 7.51 -18.40
CA HIS A 162 -12.76 8.95 -18.17
C HIS A 162 -11.42 9.71 -18.06
N ARG A 163 -10.29 8.99 -18.08
CA ARG A 163 -8.95 9.58 -18.11
C ARG A 163 -8.67 10.29 -19.44
N GLY A 164 -7.78 11.28 -19.41
CA GLY A 164 -7.43 12.10 -20.57
C GLY A 164 -6.73 11.32 -21.70
N SER A 165 -6.60 11.95 -22.86
CA SER A 165 -5.89 11.39 -24.02
C SER A 165 -4.39 11.16 -23.77
N ASP A 166 -3.84 11.85 -22.77
CA ASP A 166 -2.48 11.70 -22.23
C ASP A 166 -2.34 10.46 -21.31
N ARG A 167 -3.41 9.67 -21.13
CA ARG A 167 -3.51 8.52 -20.22
C ARG A 167 -3.37 8.90 -18.74
N LEU A 168 -3.69 10.15 -18.36
CA LEU A 168 -3.75 10.55 -16.95
C LEU A 168 -5.19 10.54 -16.40
N PRO A 169 -5.40 9.99 -15.19
CA PRO A 169 -4.39 9.47 -14.27
C PRO A 169 -3.78 8.12 -14.69
N ARG A 170 -2.51 7.93 -14.30
CA ARG A 170 -1.87 6.61 -14.24
C ARG A 170 -2.58 5.75 -13.19
N ILE A 171 -2.80 4.49 -13.54
CA ILE A 171 -3.43 3.52 -12.67
C ILE A 171 -2.37 2.57 -12.14
N SER A 172 -2.23 2.48 -10.81
CA SER A 172 -1.45 1.42 -10.20
C SER A 172 -2.31 0.48 -9.37
N VAL A 173 -1.93 -0.80 -9.32
CA VAL A 173 -2.59 -1.80 -8.49
C VAL A 173 -1.54 -2.63 -7.76
N GLU A 174 -1.78 -2.92 -6.48
CA GLU A 174 -0.98 -3.91 -5.75
C GLU A 174 -1.68 -5.26 -5.67
N ILE A 175 -0.91 -6.32 -5.93
CA ILE A 175 -1.34 -7.72 -5.89
C ILE A 175 -0.54 -8.40 -4.77
N GLU A 176 -1.08 -8.33 -3.56
CA GLU A 176 -0.40 -8.78 -2.35
C GLU A 176 -0.83 -10.18 -1.91
N LYS A 177 -2.13 -10.44 -1.82
CA LYS A 177 -2.68 -11.65 -1.19
C LYS A 177 -2.93 -12.77 -2.19
N VAL A 178 -2.48 -13.96 -1.83
CA VAL A 178 -2.88 -15.20 -2.52
C VAL A 178 -4.33 -15.48 -2.16
N ARG A 179 -5.22 -15.49 -3.17
CA ARG A 179 -6.64 -15.83 -2.97
C ARG A 179 -6.93 -17.22 -3.56
N PRO A 180 -7.87 -17.98 -2.96
CA PRO A 180 -8.22 -19.33 -3.44
C PRO A 180 -8.73 -19.37 -4.89
N ALA A 181 -9.25 -18.26 -5.41
CA ALA A 181 -9.66 -18.12 -6.81
C ALA A 181 -8.83 -17.05 -7.53
N PRO A 182 -8.27 -17.33 -8.73
CA PRO A 182 -7.49 -16.37 -9.51
C PRO A 182 -8.40 -15.26 -10.03
N THR A 183 -8.40 -14.16 -9.30
CA THR A 183 -9.19 -12.96 -9.63
C THR A 183 -8.28 -11.75 -9.69
N LEU A 184 -7.36 -11.58 -8.74
CA LEU A 184 -6.53 -10.38 -8.68
C LEU A 184 -5.58 -10.24 -9.87
N GLU A 185 -5.11 -11.32 -10.50
CA GLU A 185 -4.33 -11.22 -11.74
C GLU A 185 -5.10 -10.60 -12.89
N GLN A 186 -6.42 -10.72 -12.88
CA GLN A 186 -7.26 -10.13 -13.92
C GLN A 186 -7.36 -8.61 -13.79
N LEU A 187 -6.84 -8.01 -12.70
CA LEU A 187 -6.66 -6.57 -12.57
C LEU A 187 -5.39 -6.09 -13.32
N ILE A 188 -4.40 -6.95 -13.53
CA ILE A 188 -3.10 -6.62 -14.09
C ILE A 188 -3.20 -5.97 -15.50
N PRO A 189 -4.00 -6.49 -16.45
CA PRO A 189 -4.18 -5.83 -17.75
C PRO A 189 -4.79 -4.42 -17.66
N GLY A 190 -5.42 -4.11 -16.53
CA GLY A 190 -6.08 -2.84 -16.23
C GLY A 190 -5.13 -1.71 -15.85
N ALA A 191 -3.92 -2.03 -15.38
CA ALA A 191 -3.02 -1.07 -14.72
C ALA A 191 -1.87 -0.62 -15.63
N ASP A 192 -1.37 0.60 -15.39
CA ASP A 192 -0.12 1.10 -15.98
C ASP A 192 1.10 0.68 -15.11
N VAL A 193 0.91 0.48 -13.80
CA VAL A 193 1.94 -0.01 -12.87
C VAL A 193 1.38 -1.09 -11.95
N VAL A 194 2.07 -2.22 -11.81
CA VAL A 194 1.67 -3.33 -10.94
C VAL A 194 2.73 -3.55 -9.86
N PHE A 195 2.31 -3.57 -8.61
CA PHE A 195 3.16 -3.95 -7.47
C PHE A 195 2.83 -5.38 -7.03
N LEU A 196 3.83 -6.25 -7.00
CA LEU A 196 3.69 -7.65 -6.64
C LEU A 196 4.31 -7.92 -5.28
N SER A 197 3.63 -8.69 -4.43
CA SER A 197 4.27 -9.27 -3.25
C SER A 197 5.13 -10.48 -3.62
N LYS A 198 6.17 -10.71 -2.82
CA LYS A 198 7.00 -11.93 -2.83
C LYS A 198 6.15 -13.20 -2.69
N ASP A 199 5.14 -13.17 -1.83
CA ASP A 199 4.28 -14.33 -1.56
C ASP A 199 3.36 -14.65 -2.74
N PHE A 200 2.81 -13.62 -3.38
CA PHE A 200 2.05 -13.77 -4.62
C PHE A 200 2.94 -14.37 -5.72
N ALA A 201 4.13 -13.81 -5.94
CA ALA A 201 5.05 -14.31 -6.96
C ALA A 201 5.44 -15.78 -6.74
N ARG A 202 5.73 -16.17 -5.50
CA ARG A 202 6.01 -17.56 -5.11
C ARG A 202 4.84 -18.50 -5.37
N SER A 203 3.61 -18.06 -5.09
CA SER A 203 2.40 -18.85 -5.39
C SER A 203 2.19 -19.11 -6.88
N ARG A 204 2.84 -18.33 -7.74
CA ARG A 204 2.84 -18.47 -9.21
C ARG A 204 4.09 -19.16 -9.76
N GLY A 205 4.95 -19.70 -8.89
CA GLY A 205 6.14 -20.46 -9.29
C GLY A 205 7.37 -19.61 -9.59
N PHE A 206 7.37 -18.32 -9.20
CA PHE A 206 8.52 -17.44 -9.31
C PHE A 206 9.27 -17.36 -7.99
N PHE A 207 10.58 -17.64 -8.01
CA PHE A 207 11.37 -17.80 -6.78
C PHE A 207 12.40 -16.69 -6.57
N ASP A 208 12.46 -15.72 -7.48
CA ASP A 208 13.28 -14.52 -7.40
C ASP A 208 12.56 -13.33 -8.06
N MET A 209 13.04 -12.12 -7.78
CA MET A 209 12.39 -10.88 -8.22
C MET A 209 12.43 -10.68 -9.74
N GLU A 210 13.47 -11.16 -10.44
CA GLU A 210 13.60 -11.01 -11.89
C GLU A 210 12.66 -11.96 -12.63
N SER A 211 12.60 -13.23 -12.21
CA SER A 211 11.64 -14.20 -12.76
C SER A 211 10.21 -13.78 -12.46
N ALA A 212 9.95 -13.17 -11.30
CA ALA A 212 8.63 -12.65 -10.95
C ALA A 212 8.17 -11.53 -11.89
N VAL A 213 8.97 -10.47 -12.08
CA VAL A 213 8.55 -9.34 -12.94
C VAL A 213 8.43 -9.75 -14.41
N ASN A 214 9.33 -10.62 -14.90
CA ASN A 214 9.28 -11.10 -16.29
C ASN A 214 8.11 -12.07 -16.52
N GLY A 215 7.92 -13.02 -15.60
CA GLY A 215 6.87 -14.02 -15.70
C GLY A 215 5.48 -13.41 -15.59
N VAL A 216 5.25 -12.53 -14.61
CA VAL A 216 3.96 -11.84 -14.47
C VAL A 216 3.69 -10.92 -15.65
N PHE A 217 4.70 -10.20 -16.15
CA PHE A 217 4.54 -9.41 -17.36
C PHE A 217 4.09 -10.26 -18.55
N GLY A 218 4.79 -11.36 -18.83
CA GLY A 218 4.50 -12.22 -19.97
C GLY A 218 3.16 -12.97 -19.88
N LEU A 219 2.69 -13.28 -18.66
CA LEU A 219 1.46 -14.03 -18.46
C LEU A 219 0.21 -13.14 -18.40
N PHE A 220 0.31 -11.94 -17.84
CA PHE A 220 -0.87 -11.17 -17.44
C PHE A 220 -0.85 -9.69 -17.87
N ALA A 221 0.30 -9.09 -18.15
CA ALA A 221 0.39 -7.64 -18.34
C ALA A 221 0.09 -7.18 -19.76
N SER A 222 -0.40 -5.94 -19.87
CA SER A 222 -0.46 -5.25 -21.18
C SER A 222 0.94 -4.74 -21.56
N PRO A 223 1.24 -4.56 -22.86
CA PRO A 223 2.58 -4.13 -23.32
C PRO A 223 3.10 -2.85 -22.66
N GLU A 224 2.21 -1.93 -22.27
CA GLU A 224 2.56 -0.64 -21.66
C GLU A 224 2.70 -0.68 -20.13
N THR A 225 2.64 -1.87 -19.52
CA THR A 225 2.65 -2.03 -18.06
C THR A 225 4.08 -2.06 -17.51
N THR A 226 4.32 -1.32 -16.41
CA THR A 226 5.49 -1.55 -15.57
C THR A 226 5.14 -2.54 -14.46
N VAL A 227 5.93 -3.60 -14.30
CA VAL A 227 5.75 -4.58 -13.22
C VAL A 227 6.87 -4.44 -12.21
N VAL A 228 6.54 -4.26 -10.94
CA VAL A 228 7.48 -4.04 -9.84
C VAL A 228 7.28 -5.13 -8.78
N CYS A 229 8.36 -5.74 -8.31
CA CYS A 229 8.31 -6.74 -7.26
C CYS A 229 9.40 -6.48 -6.22
N ALA A 230 9.00 -6.22 -4.98
CA ALA A 230 9.91 -6.17 -3.84
C ALA A 230 10.13 -7.59 -3.29
N TRP A 231 11.38 -7.90 -2.96
CA TRP A 231 11.83 -9.21 -2.51
C TRP A 231 12.48 -9.18 -1.12
N ALA A 232 11.94 -8.31 -0.27
CA ALA A 232 12.37 -8.10 1.11
C ALA A 232 13.88 -7.75 1.18
N GLU A 233 14.68 -8.53 1.90
CA GLU A 233 16.11 -8.29 2.15
C GLU A 233 16.97 -8.27 0.89
N LEU A 234 16.48 -8.80 -0.24
CA LEU A 234 17.20 -8.77 -1.51
C LEU A 234 16.98 -7.49 -2.32
N GLY A 235 16.03 -6.64 -1.90
CA GLY A 235 15.71 -5.39 -2.59
C GLY A 235 14.46 -5.53 -3.45
N ALA A 236 14.49 -4.92 -4.64
CA ALA A 236 13.37 -4.95 -5.56
C ALA A 236 13.82 -4.95 -7.01
N CYS A 237 12.92 -5.41 -7.88
CA CYS A 237 13.09 -5.42 -9.33
C CYS A 237 11.90 -4.75 -10.00
N ALA A 238 12.14 -4.06 -11.10
CA ALA A 238 11.12 -3.51 -11.98
C ALA A 238 11.40 -3.91 -13.43
N ARG A 239 10.35 -4.30 -14.15
CA ARG A 239 10.37 -4.50 -15.61
C ARG A 239 9.55 -3.42 -16.28
N LEU A 240 10.18 -2.67 -17.17
CA LEU A 240 9.57 -1.59 -17.95
C LEU A 240 8.89 -2.11 -19.23
N PRO A 241 8.02 -1.29 -19.87
CA PRO A 241 7.32 -1.66 -21.10
C PRO A 241 8.24 -2.09 -22.25
N ASP A 242 9.39 -1.43 -22.38
CA ASP A 242 10.41 -1.70 -23.40
C ASP A 242 11.21 -3.00 -23.15
N GLY A 243 10.95 -3.69 -22.04
CA GLY A 243 11.65 -4.90 -21.62
C GLY A 243 12.88 -4.63 -20.75
N THR A 244 13.23 -3.37 -20.49
CA THR A 244 14.32 -3.01 -19.57
C THR A 244 14.00 -3.52 -18.16
N VAL A 245 14.97 -4.20 -17.54
CA VAL A 245 14.90 -4.70 -16.17
C VAL A 245 15.84 -3.88 -15.29
N VAL A 246 15.31 -3.36 -14.18
CA VAL A 246 16.02 -2.53 -13.23
C VAL A 246 15.95 -3.18 -11.86
N ILE A 247 17.09 -3.25 -11.16
CA ILE A 247 17.21 -3.87 -9.85
C ILE A 247 17.83 -2.87 -8.89
N ALA A 248 17.29 -2.78 -7.68
CA ALA A 248 17.86 -2.00 -6.60
C ALA A 248 17.99 -2.88 -5.35
N PRO A 249 19.17 -2.94 -4.71
CA PRO A 249 19.36 -3.70 -3.48
C PRO A 249 18.54 -3.09 -2.33
N ALA A 250 18.22 -3.92 -1.33
CA ALA A 250 17.61 -3.43 -0.10
C ALA A 250 18.58 -2.50 0.65
N HIS A 251 18.03 -1.52 1.36
CA HIS A 251 18.80 -0.67 2.25
C HIS A 251 18.62 -1.10 3.71
N SER A 252 19.23 -2.23 4.08
CA SER A 252 19.02 -2.82 5.41
C SER A 252 19.58 -1.93 6.53
N PRO A 253 18.81 -1.68 7.60
CA PRO A 253 19.32 -0.99 8.78
C PRO A 253 20.33 -1.88 9.51
N SER A 254 21.17 -1.27 10.38
CA SER A 254 22.10 -2.02 11.23
C SER A 254 21.40 -2.99 12.19
N LYS A 255 20.16 -2.66 12.58
CA LYS A 255 19.28 -3.51 13.38
C LYS A 255 17.88 -3.49 12.78
N VAL A 256 17.33 -4.67 12.49
CA VAL A 256 15.91 -4.84 12.15
C VAL A 256 15.09 -4.67 13.43
N VAL A 257 14.14 -3.73 13.42
CA VAL A 257 13.31 -3.39 14.59
C VAL A 257 11.86 -3.79 14.36
N ASP A 258 11.29 -3.42 13.22
CA ASP A 258 9.89 -3.71 12.91
C ASP A 258 9.70 -3.79 11.39
N THR A 259 9.17 -4.89 10.88
CA THR A 259 8.95 -5.12 9.44
C THR A 259 7.49 -4.88 8.99
N LEU A 260 6.57 -4.53 9.90
CA LEU A 260 5.17 -4.27 9.60
C LEU A 260 5.03 -3.14 8.57
N ALA A 261 4.18 -3.27 7.54
CA ALA A 261 3.99 -2.21 6.53
C ALA A 261 5.27 -1.78 5.75
N ALA A 262 6.34 -2.59 5.75
CA ALA A 262 7.53 -2.31 4.93
C ALA A 262 7.21 -2.37 3.42
N GLY A 263 6.34 -3.29 3.00
CA GLY A 263 5.82 -3.38 1.63
C GLY A 263 4.99 -2.14 1.26
N ASP A 264 4.05 -1.76 2.10
CA ASP A 264 3.21 -0.56 1.89
C ASP A 264 4.06 0.72 1.80
N THR A 265 5.12 0.79 2.61
CA THR A 265 6.10 1.88 2.58
C THR A 265 6.85 1.93 1.26
N PHE A 266 7.29 0.77 0.76
CA PHE A 266 7.92 0.65 -0.54
C PHE A 266 6.98 1.10 -1.67
N VAL A 267 5.73 0.63 -1.68
CA VAL A 267 4.72 0.99 -2.68
C VAL A 267 4.44 2.49 -2.67
N ALA A 268 4.22 3.09 -1.49
CA ALA A 268 4.02 4.53 -1.34
C ALA A 268 5.21 5.35 -1.87
N ALA A 269 6.43 4.95 -1.53
CA ALA A 269 7.63 5.63 -2.01
C ALA A 269 7.80 5.47 -3.53
N MET A 270 7.54 4.28 -4.09
CA MET A 270 7.55 4.08 -5.55
C MET A 270 6.56 5.01 -6.25
N ILE A 271 5.33 5.08 -5.76
CA ILE A 271 4.30 5.97 -6.30
C ILE A 271 4.78 7.42 -6.23
N HIS A 272 5.31 7.87 -5.10
CA HIS A 272 5.82 9.24 -4.95
C HIS A 272 6.91 9.58 -5.97
N TYR A 273 7.96 8.76 -6.08
CA TYR A 273 9.07 9.05 -7.00
C TYR A 273 8.61 9.00 -8.47
N MET A 274 7.80 8.00 -8.85
CA MET A 274 7.30 7.89 -10.22
C MET A 274 6.31 9.01 -10.58
N HIS A 275 5.48 9.44 -9.63
CA HIS A 275 4.59 10.61 -9.78
C HIS A 275 5.38 11.90 -9.95
N GLY A 276 6.49 12.04 -9.22
CA GLY A 276 7.45 13.15 -9.35
C GLY A 276 8.34 13.10 -10.60
N GLY A 277 8.10 12.16 -11.53
CA GLY A 277 8.83 12.07 -12.80
C GLY A 277 10.21 11.42 -12.70
N ALA A 278 10.57 10.80 -11.57
CA ALA A 278 11.81 10.04 -11.46
C ALA A 278 11.80 8.84 -12.42
N ASP A 279 12.97 8.52 -12.97
CA ASP A 279 13.14 7.28 -13.72
C ASP A 279 12.99 6.04 -12.81
N ALA A 280 12.86 4.88 -13.44
CA ALA A 280 12.63 3.62 -12.73
C ALA A 280 13.75 3.27 -11.75
N HIS A 281 14.99 3.60 -12.07
CA HIS A 281 16.13 3.29 -11.22
C HIS A 281 16.16 4.17 -9.97
N THR A 282 15.98 5.49 -10.15
CA THR A 282 15.87 6.43 -9.02
C THR A 282 14.66 6.12 -8.15
N ALA A 283 13.51 5.81 -8.74
CA ALA A 283 12.31 5.44 -7.99
C ALA A 283 12.53 4.17 -7.15
N LEU A 284 13.13 3.13 -7.74
CA LEU A 284 13.37 1.85 -7.06
C LEU A 284 14.39 1.98 -5.92
N GLN A 285 15.48 2.71 -6.14
CA GLN A 285 16.47 3.01 -5.09
C GLN A 285 15.86 3.84 -3.95
N GLY A 286 15.10 4.89 -4.30
CA GLY A 286 14.41 5.73 -3.34
C GLY A 286 13.42 4.94 -2.50
N ALA A 287 12.63 4.06 -3.11
CA ALA A 287 11.68 3.20 -2.41
C ALA A 287 12.36 2.17 -1.49
N CYS A 288 13.41 1.49 -1.97
CA CYS A 288 14.21 0.58 -1.15
C CYS A 288 14.82 1.29 0.07
N ARG A 289 15.29 2.53 -0.09
CA ARG A 289 15.85 3.34 0.99
C ARG A 289 14.80 3.66 2.07
N ILE A 290 13.61 4.12 1.66
CA ILE A 290 12.55 4.51 2.60
C ILE A 290 11.97 3.29 3.32
N ALA A 291 11.77 2.18 2.61
CA ALA A 291 11.37 0.91 3.21
C ALA A 291 12.44 0.37 4.18
N GLY A 292 13.72 0.48 3.82
CA GLY A 292 14.85 0.14 4.68
C GLY A 292 14.89 0.93 5.98
N LYS A 293 14.72 2.26 5.91
CA LYS A 293 14.59 3.12 7.09
C LYS A 293 13.41 2.69 7.96
N LYS A 294 12.25 2.39 7.35
CA LYS A 294 11.07 1.88 8.06
C LYS A 294 11.37 0.61 8.83
N VAL A 295 12.13 -0.32 8.26
CA VAL A 295 12.50 -1.58 8.92
C VAL A 295 13.35 -1.34 10.20
N GLY A 296 14.07 -0.22 10.25
CA GLY A 296 14.93 0.17 11.38
C GLY A 296 14.22 0.91 12.52
N GLN A 297 12.91 1.13 12.44
CA GLN A 297 12.14 1.83 13.47
C GLN A 297 10.74 1.23 13.66
N ARG A 298 10.11 1.51 14.80
CA ARG A 298 8.70 1.15 15.04
C ARG A 298 7.77 2.16 14.38
N GLY A 299 6.73 1.67 13.73
CA GLY A 299 5.69 2.50 13.11
C GLY A 299 6.18 3.28 11.88
N LEU A 300 5.27 4.11 11.32
CA LEU A 300 5.44 4.71 9.99
C LEU A 300 5.83 6.19 10.00
N PHE A 301 5.94 6.86 11.15
CA PHE A 301 6.21 8.31 11.20
C PHE A 301 7.70 8.64 11.18
N GLY A 302 8.08 9.75 10.53
CA GLY A 302 9.47 10.24 10.52
C GLY A 302 10.37 9.57 9.49
N LEU A 303 9.79 8.93 8.46
CA LEU A 303 10.53 8.24 7.41
C LEU A 303 11.18 9.22 6.43
N VAL A 304 10.50 10.31 6.12
CA VAL A 304 10.97 11.33 5.17
C VAL A 304 11.50 12.53 5.94
N GLU A 305 12.74 12.94 5.67
CA GLU A 305 13.28 14.20 6.17
C GLU A 305 12.68 15.35 5.36
N ARG A 306 12.13 16.35 6.06
CA ARG A 306 11.70 17.57 5.41
C ARG A 306 12.92 18.47 5.30
N ASP A 307 13.32 18.83 4.09
CA ASP A 307 14.23 19.94 3.89
C ASP A 307 13.58 21.16 4.55
N SER A 308 14.23 21.66 5.61
CA SER A 308 13.83 22.82 6.41
C SER A 308 14.11 24.14 5.71
#